data_AF-A0A061PII2-F1
#
_entry.id   AF-A0A061PII2-F1
#
_cell.length_a   1.000
_cell.length_b   1.000
_cell.length_c   1.000
_cell.angle_alpha   90.00
_cell.angle_beta   90.00
_cell.angle_gamma   90.00
#
_symmetry.space_group_name_H-M   'P 1'
#
loop_
_entity.id
_entity.type
_entity.pdbx_description
1 polymer ?
#
loop_
_entity_poly.entity_id
_entity_poly.type
_entity_poly.pdbx_seq_one_letter_code
_entity_poly.pdbx_strand_id
1 'polypeptide(L)'
;MLAFGFQTFWRLFKTVAAFYFISILSGGAVVAMSWVFQSSALVQSWRATSTWHLLDHMHALLVLSTIPVVLILSEIVKRAVKEDKKMMKKLVRVSIRMTEADDWIHTCALVDTGNQLKDPISRKPVVLAEASIVRPLLDEASFAQFIEWIATDGSQGANL
;
A
#
# COMPACT_ATOMS: atom_id res chain seq x y z
N MET A 1 21.78 -2.99 -15.90
CA MET A 1 20.33 -2.70 -15.90
C MET A 1 19.59 -3.74 -15.09
N LEU A 2 19.71 -3.74 -13.75
CA LEU A 2 18.99 -4.66 -12.85
C LEU A 2 18.78 -4.00 -11.47
N ALA A 3 18.54 -2.68 -11.44
CA ALA A 3 18.55 -1.90 -10.19
C ALA A 3 17.16 -1.66 -9.57
N PHE A 4 16.08 -2.12 -10.19
CA PHE A 4 14.76 -2.12 -9.57
C PHE A 4 14.18 -3.51 -9.70
N GLY A 5 14.22 -4.27 -8.60
CA GLY A 5 13.66 -5.61 -8.51
C GLY A 5 12.20 -5.61 -8.95
N PHE A 6 11.78 -6.75 -9.50
CA PHE A 6 10.43 -7.08 -9.95
C PHE A 6 9.38 -6.72 -8.86
N GLN A 7 9.02 -5.45 -8.75
CA GLN A 7 7.85 -4.98 -8.02
C GLN A 7 6.63 -5.29 -8.89
N THR A 8 6.46 -6.59 -9.13
CA THR A 8 5.39 -7.33 -9.82
C THR A 8 4.99 -6.79 -11.20
N PHE A 9 5.22 -7.58 -12.25
CA PHE A 9 4.57 -7.41 -13.58
C PHE A 9 3.07 -7.08 -13.45
N TRP A 10 2.42 -7.63 -12.43
CA TRP A 10 1.04 -7.33 -12.05
C TRP A 10 0.77 -5.87 -11.66
N ARG A 11 1.68 -5.21 -10.93
CA ARG A 11 1.56 -3.78 -10.59
C ARG A 11 1.71 -2.91 -11.83
N LEU A 12 2.68 -3.23 -12.70
CA LEU A 12 2.82 -2.55 -13.99
C LEU A 12 1.56 -2.70 -14.84
N PHE A 13 1.03 -3.92 -14.97
CA PHE A 13 -0.21 -4.19 -15.69
C PHE A 13 -1.39 -3.42 -15.09
N LYS A 14 -1.54 -3.37 -13.77
CA LYS A 14 -2.58 -2.57 -13.09
C LYS A 14 -2.45 -1.09 -13.42
N THR A 15 -1.24 -0.53 -13.40
CA THR A 15 -1.02 0.88 -13.73
C THR A 15 -1.34 1.18 -15.19
N VAL A 16 -0.90 0.31 -16.12
CA VAL A 16 -1.18 0.44 -17.56
C VAL A 16 -2.68 0.30 -17.85
N ALA A 17 -3.33 -0.71 -17.27
CA ALA A 17 -4.77 -0.91 -17.40
C ALA A 17 -5.57 0.26 -16.85
N ALA A 18 -5.18 0.80 -15.67
CA ALA A 18 -5.81 1.98 -15.11
C ALA A 18 -5.63 3.21 -16.01
N PHE A 19 -4.42 3.44 -16.53
CA PHE A 19 -4.14 4.55 -17.47
C PHE A 19 -5.02 4.48 -18.72
N TYR A 20 -5.08 3.32 -19.38
CA TYR A 20 -5.91 3.15 -20.57
C TYR A 20 -7.40 3.21 -20.26
N PHE A 21 -7.84 2.68 -19.11
CA PHE A 21 -9.24 2.78 -18.68
C PHE A 21 -9.67 4.24 -18.50
N ILE A 22 -8.84 5.05 -17.82
CA ILE A 22 -9.07 6.50 -17.67
C ILE A 22 -9.08 7.20 -19.02
N SER A 23 -8.17 6.84 -19.92
CA SER A 23 -8.05 7.43 -21.26
C SER A 23 -9.30 7.14 -22.11
N ILE A 24 -9.76 5.89 -22.11
CA ILE A 24 -10.99 5.47 -22.81
C ILE A 24 -12.21 6.15 -22.18
N LEU A 25 -12.29 6.22 -20.85
CA LEU A 25 -13.40 6.86 -20.16
C LEU A 25 -13.46 8.36 -20.48
N SER A 26 -12.32 9.04 -20.48
CA SER A 26 -12.24 10.48 -20.81
C SER A 26 -12.60 10.73 -22.28
N GLY A 27 -12.01 9.97 -23.20
CA GLY A 27 -12.33 10.08 -24.64
C GLY A 27 -13.79 9.75 -24.93
N GLY A 28 -14.32 8.67 -24.33
CA GLY A 28 -15.71 8.26 -24.44
C GLY A 28 -16.69 9.29 -23.86
N ALA A 29 -16.35 9.92 -22.73
CA ALA A 29 -17.14 11.00 -22.16
C ALA A 29 -17.20 12.21 -23.09
N VAL A 30 -16.07 12.62 -23.69
CA VAL A 30 -16.04 13.71 -24.68
C VAL A 30 -16.92 13.38 -25.88
N VAL A 31 -16.81 12.17 -26.45
CA VAL A 31 -17.63 11.74 -27.60
C VAL A 31 -19.11 11.70 -27.23
N ALA A 32 -19.49 11.07 -26.13
CA ALA A 32 -20.88 10.98 -25.68
C ALA A 32 -21.48 12.38 -25.44
N MET A 33 -20.74 13.25 -24.78
CA MET A 33 -21.17 14.62 -24.53
C MET A 33 -21.31 15.39 -25.85
N SER A 34 -20.40 15.19 -26.81
CA SER A 34 -20.49 15.81 -28.14
C SER A 34 -21.77 15.42 -28.89
N TRP A 35 -22.19 14.15 -28.81
CA TRP A 35 -23.44 13.67 -29.41
C TRP A 35 -24.67 14.29 -28.75
N VAL A 36 -24.72 14.33 -27.42
CA VAL A 36 -25.82 14.98 -26.68
C VAL A 36 -25.93 16.45 -27.07
N PHE A 37 -24.82 17.17 -27.11
CA PHE A 37 -24.80 18.58 -27.49
C PHE A 37 -25.12 18.84 -28.98
N GLN A 38 -24.92 17.87 -29.87
CA GLN A 38 -25.37 17.97 -31.26
C GLN A 38 -26.89 17.77 -31.37
N SER A 39 -27.46 16.82 -30.61
CA SER A 39 -28.89 16.51 -30.64
C SER A 39 -29.82 17.57 -30.04
N SER A 40 -29.30 18.51 -29.24
CA SER A 40 -30.13 19.49 -28.52
C SER A 40 -30.33 20.80 -29.31
N ALA A 41 -31.58 21.08 -29.67
CA ALA A 41 -31.97 22.32 -30.38
C ALA A 41 -31.68 23.60 -29.56
N LEU A 42 -31.81 23.55 -28.23
CA LEU A 42 -31.47 24.65 -27.31
C LEU A 42 -29.97 24.97 -27.31
N VAL A 43 -29.13 23.95 -27.42
CA VAL A 43 -27.67 24.12 -27.48
C VAL A 43 -27.28 24.70 -28.83
N GLN A 44 -27.95 24.29 -29.91
CA GLN A 44 -27.70 24.83 -31.25
C GLN A 44 -28.05 26.32 -31.36
N SER A 45 -29.17 26.77 -30.77
CA SER A 45 -29.53 28.19 -30.74
C SER A 45 -28.60 29.03 -29.86
N TRP A 46 -28.20 28.49 -28.69
CA TRP A 46 -27.20 29.12 -27.84
C TRP A 46 -25.84 29.26 -28.54
N ARG A 47 -25.39 28.23 -29.28
CA ARG A 47 -24.16 28.28 -30.10
C ARG A 47 -24.17 29.38 -31.15
N ALA A 48 -25.30 29.60 -31.83
CA ALA A 48 -25.42 30.63 -32.85
C ALA A 48 -25.28 32.06 -32.28
N THR A 49 -25.46 32.21 -30.96
CA THR A 49 -25.48 33.51 -30.27
C THR A 49 -24.21 33.74 -29.43
N SER A 50 -23.46 32.68 -29.09
CA SER A 50 -22.28 32.74 -28.21
C SER A 50 -20.97 32.93 -28.99
N THR A 51 -20.35 34.11 -28.87
CA THR A 51 -19.03 34.47 -29.43
C THR A 51 -17.85 33.98 -28.58
N TRP A 52 -17.97 32.81 -27.95
CA TRP A 52 -16.96 32.29 -27.01
C TRP A 52 -15.88 31.51 -27.76
N HIS A 53 -14.90 32.23 -28.32
CA HIS A 53 -13.77 31.64 -29.07
C HIS A 53 -12.62 31.14 -28.18
N LEU A 54 -12.66 31.39 -26.86
CA LEU A 54 -11.52 31.14 -25.95
C LEU A 54 -11.35 29.66 -25.55
N LEU A 55 -12.35 28.82 -25.77
CA LEU A 55 -12.27 27.37 -25.59
C LEU A 55 -12.97 26.74 -26.79
N ASP A 56 -12.20 26.12 -27.70
CA ASP A 56 -12.82 25.29 -28.74
C ASP A 56 -13.71 24.22 -28.09
N HIS A 57 -14.79 23.85 -28.76
CA HIS A 57 -15.82 22.94 -28.24
C HIS A 57 -15.21 21.63 -27.71
N MET A 58 -14.21 21.10 -28.41
CA MET A 58 -13.53 19.87 -28.01
C MET A 58 -12.73 20.06 -26.71
N HIS A 59 -12.06 21.21 -26.53
CA HIS A 59 -11.27 21.52 -25.35
C HIS A 59 -12.14 21.79 -24.12
N ALA A 60 -13.29 22.48 -24.28
CA ALA A 60 -14.23 22.70 -23.18
C ALA A 60 -14.84 21.39 -22.65
N LEU A 61 -15.23 20.49 -23.55
CA LEU A 61 -15.77 19.17 -23.19
C LEU A 61 -14.71 18.28 -22.53
N LEU A 62 -13.47 18.36 -23.01
CA LEU A 62 -12.35 17.67 -22.38
C LEU A 62 -12.19 18.12 -20.93
N VAL A 63 -12.14 19.43 -20.67
CA VAL A 63 -12.02 19.97 -19.30
C VAL A 63 -13.20 19.54 -18.44
N LEU A 64 -14.44 19.65 -18.93
CA LEU A 64 -15.62 19.23 -18.16
C LEU A 64 -15.60 17.72 -17.85
N SER A 65 -15.14 16.90 -18.79
CA SER A 65 -15.02 15.45 -18.60
C SER A 65 -13.95 15.04 -17.59
N THR A 66 -12.95 15.89 -17.34
CA THR A 66 -11.92 15.58 -16.32
C THR A 66 -12.45 15.64 -14.89
N ILE A 67 -13.51 16.41 -14.62
CA ILE A 67 -14.10 16.53 -13.27
C ILE A 67 -14.55 15.16 -12.73
N PRO A 68 -15.45 14.41 -13.40
CA PRO A 68 -15.87 13.10 -12.91
C PRO A 68 -14.70 12.09 -12.86
N VAL A 69 -13.76 12.17 -13.80
CA VAL A 69 -12.57 11.31 -13.82
C VAL A 69 -11.70 11.55 -12.58
N VAL A 70 -11.45 12.80 -12.23
CA VAL A 70 -10.67 13.17 -11.03
C VAL A 70 -11.39 12.74 -9.75
N LEU A 71 -12.71 12.87 -9.68
CA LEU A 71 -13.49 12.41 -8.52
C LEU A 71 -13.39 10.89 -8.35
N ILE A 72 -13.57 10.12 -9.43
CA ILE A 72 -13.45 8.66 -9.40
C ILE A 72 -12.02 8.25 -9.01
N LEU A 73 -11.01 8.89 -9.60
CA LEU A 73 -9.61 8.60 -9.26
C LEU A 73 -9.29 8.93 -7.81
N SER A 74 -9.79 10.05 -7.29
CA SER A 74 -9.63 10.43 -5.90
C SER A 74 -10.18 9.36 -4.96
N GLU A 75 -11.37 8.81 -5.25
CA GLU A 75 -11.96 7.74 -4.45
C GLU A 75 -11.17 6.43 -4.53
N ILE A 76 -10.68 6.05 -5.72
CA ILE A 76 -9.84 4.85 -5.90
C ILE A 76 -8.52 5.01 -5.11
N VAL A 77 -7.86 6.17 -5.23
CA VAL A 77 -6.59 6.45 -4.52
C VAL A 77 -6.80 6.46 -3.01
N LYS A 78 -7.87 7.08 -2.50
CA LYS A 78 -8.20 7.05 -1.07
C LYS A 78 -8.35 5.61 -0.55
N ARG A 79 -9.03 4.73 -1.32
CA ARG A 79 -9.20 3.32 -0.95
C ARG A 79 -7.87 2.57 -0.93
N ALA A 80 -7.05 2.72 -1.97
CA ALA A 80 -5.73 2.10 -2.05
C ALA A 80 -4.81 2.53 -0.89
N VAL A 81 -4.76 3.84 -0.58
CA VAL A 81 -3.98 4.37 0.54
C VAL A 81 -4.50 3.85 1.88
N LYS A 82 -5.82 3.66 2.03
CA LYS A 82 -6.42 3.10 3.25
C LYS A 82 -6.04 1.63 3.46
N GLU A 83 -5.95 0.85 2.39
CA GLU A 83 -5.49 -0.55 2.42
C GLU A 83 -4.02 -0.66 2.81
N ASP A 84 -3.14 0.14 2.20
CA ASP A 84 -1.71 0.19 2.55
C ASP A 84 -1.51 0.62 4.02
N LYS A 85 -2.29 1.59 4.50
CA LYS A 85 -2.29 1.99 5.92
C LYS A 85 -2.74 0.86 6.85
N LYS A 86 -3.64 -0.02 6.43
CA LYS A 86 -4.08 -1.18 7.24
C LYS A 86 -2.96 -2.20 7.39
N MET A 87 -2.11 -2.37 6.38
CA MET A 87 -0.91 -3.21 6.45
C MET A 87 0.17 -2.58 7.34
N MET A 88 0.41 -1.27 7.21
CA MET A 88 1.34 -0.54 8.08
C MET A 88 0.91 -0.56 9.56
N LYS A 89 -0.39 -0.54 9.86
CA LYS A 89 -0.92 -0.67 11.23
C LYS A 89 -0.53 -1.97 11.93
N LYS A 90 -0.12 -3.00 11.19
CA LYS A 90 0.34 -4.26 11.78
C LYS A 90 1.83 -4.24 12.09
N LEU A 91 2.60 -3.27 11.62
CA LEU A 91 4.01 -3.13 11.98
C LEU A 91 4.13 -2.20 13.19
N VAL A 92 4.65 -2.73 14.30
CA VAL A 92 4.91 -1.97 15.52
C VAL A 92 6.41 -1.88 15.76
N ARG A 93 6.87 -0.75 16.30
CA ARG A 93 8.24 -0.61 16.76
C ARG A 93 8.36 -1.26 18.14
N VAL A 94 9.29 -2.20 18.28
CA VAL A 94 9.55 -2.93 19.52
C VAL A 94 10.96 -2.63 19.97
N SER A 95 11.12 -2.45 21.28
CA SER A 95 12.41 -2.31 21.94
C SER A 95 12.69 -3.57 22.76
N ILE A 96 13.80 -4.25 22.47
CA ILE A 96 14.23 -5.47 23.14
C ILE A 96 15.44 -5.11 24.00
N ARG A 97 15.44 -5.58 25.25
CA ARG A 97 16.56 -5.45 26.19
C ARG A 97 16.68 -6.76 26.97
N MET A 98 17.92 -7.20 27.20
CA MET A 98 18.18 -8.28 28.15
C MET A 98 18.18 -7.70 29.57
N THR A 99 17.61 -8.41 30.54
CA THR A 99 17.48 -7.93 31.92
C THR A 99 18.81 -7.45 32.51
N GLU A 100 19.91 -8.11 32.14
CA GLU A 100 21.26 -7.84 32.65
C GLU A 100 22.08 -6.87 31.79
N ALA A 101 21.62 -6.54 30.57
CA ALA A 101 22.29 -5.60 29.68
C ALA A 101 21.62 -4.22 29.75
N ASP A 102 22.37 -3.15 29.50
CA ASP A 102 21.81 -1.78 29.44
C ASP A 102 21.44 -1.34 28.01
N ASP A 103 21.90 -2.10 27.01
CA ASP A 103 21.65 -1.82 25.61
C ASP A 103 20.24 -2.22 25.16
N TRP A 104 19.69 -1.39 24.27
CA TRP A 104 18.38 -1.60 23.66
C TRP A 104 18.53 -1.85 22.17
N ILE A 105 17.83 -2.86 21.67
CA ILE A 105 17.65 -3.08 20.24
C ILE A 105 16.27 -2.58 19.82
N HIS A 106 16.24 -1.75 18.78
CA HIS A 106 15.02 -1.28 18.17
C HIS A 106 14.77 -2.00 16.86
N THR A 107 13.64 -2.72 16.78
CA THR A 107 13.24 -3.42 15.55
C THR A 107 11.76 -3.20 15.26
N CYS A 108 11.33 -3.58 14.06
CA CYS A 108 9.92 -3.59 13.67
C CYS A 108 9.39 -5.02 13.74
N ALA A 109 8.32 -5.23 14.51
CA ALA A 109 7.63 -6.50 14.60
C ALA A 109 6.28 -6.43 13.88
N LEU A 110 5.89 -7.54 13.24
CA LEU A 110 4.56 -7.69 12.67
C LEU A 110 3.62 -8.25 13.75
N VAL A 111 2.61 -7.48 14.12
CA VAL A 111 1.53 -7.90 15.02
C VAL A 111 0.60 -8.84 14.25
N ASP A 112 0.81 -10.14 14.45
CA ASP A 112 -0.14 -11.14 13.99
C ASP A 112 -1.34 -11.20 14.95
N THR A 113 -2.35 -10.37 14.68
CA THR A 113 -3.61 -10.37 15.45
C THR A 113 -4.43 -11.65 15.30
N GLY A 114 -4.07 -12.52 14.34
CA GLY A 114 -4.78 -13.77 14.07
C GLY A 114 -4.39 -14.88 15.05
N ASN A 115 -3.21 -14.80 15.64
CA ASN A 115 -2.69 -15.80 16.55
C ASN A 115 -2.45 -15.15 17.92
N GLN A 116 -3.31 -15.46 18.90
CA GLN A 116 -3.18 -14.93 20.26
C GLN A 116 -2.09 -15.68 21.05
N LEU A 117 -0.90 -15.78 20.47
CA LEU A 117 0.22 -16.53 21.04
C LEU A 117 0.64 -15.87 22.35
N LYS A 118 0.35 -16.56 23.44
CA LYS A 118 0.64 -16.13 24.81
C LYS A 118 1.43 -17.24 25.48
N ASP A 119 2.41 -16.85 26.26
CA ASP A 119 3.14 -17.78 27.12
C ASP A 119 2.14 -18.47 28.07
N PRO A 120 2.09 -19.81 28.13
CA PRO A 120 1.05 -20.53 28.86
C PRO A 120 1.07 -20.23 30.37
N ILE A 121 2.24 -19.93 30.92
CA ILE A 121 2.46 -19.72 32.36
C ILE A 121 2.21 -18.25 32.74
N SER A 122 2.96 -17.33 32.14
CA SER A 122 2.90 -15.90 32.47
C SER A 122 1.76 -15.16 31.77
N ARG A 123 1.13 -15.79 30.77
CA ARG A 123 0.07 -15.21 29.90
C ARG A 123 0.51 -13.93 29.17
N LYS A 124 1.82 -13.65 29.14
CA LYS A 124 2.42 -12.52 28.45
C LYS A 124 2.45 -12.77 26.93
N PRO A 125 2.38 -11.71 26.10
CA PRO A 125 2.51 -11.84 24.65
C PRO A 125 3.89 -12.39 24.27
N VAL A 126 3.93 -13.27 23.27
CA VAL A 126 5.17 -13.85 22.74
C VAL A 126 5.54 -13.17 21.43
N VAL A 127 6.83 -12.88 21.26
CA VAL A 127 7.39 -12.34 20.01
C VAL A 127 8.31 -13.38 19.41
N LEU A 128 8.07 -13.75 18.14
CA LEU A 128 8.97 -14.61 17.38
C LEU A 128 10.01 -13.73 16.68
N ALA A 129 11.29 -14.01 16.88
CA ALA A 129 12.39 -13.23 16.34
C ALA A 129 13.47 -14.17 15.80
N GLU A 130 14.17 -13.73 14.76
CA GLU A 130 15.38 -14.42 14.30
C GLU A 130 16.51 -14.23 15.30
N ALA A 131 17.32 -15.27 15.53
CA ALA A 131 18.45 -15.21 16.46
C ALA A 131 19.46 -14.10 16.11
N SER A 132 19.57 -13.75 14.83
CA SER A 132 20.39 -12.64 14.32
C SER A 132 20.06 -11.29 14.98
N ILE A 133 18.81 -11.06 15.39
CA ILE A 133 18.35 -9.82 16.02
C ILE A 133 19.01 -9.62 17.39
N VAL A 134 19.29 -10.71 18.11
CA VAL A 134 19.86 -10.65 19.47
C VAL A 134 21.38 -10.62 19.48
N ARG A 135 22.04 -10.85 18.32
CA ARG A 135 23.50 -10.86 18.20
C ARG A 135 24.17 -9.61 18.78
N PRO A 136 23.68 -8.38 18.57
CA PRO A 136 24.33 -7.19 19.12
C PRO A 136 24.26 -7.08 20.66
N LEU A 137 23.37 -7.85 21.31
CA LEU A 137 23.25 -7.88 22.78
C LEU A 137 24.16 -8.91 23.45
N LEU A 138 24.80 -9.78 22.66
CA LEU A 138 25.61 -10.90 23.14
C LEU A 138 27.04 -10.75 22.64
N ASP A 139 28.01 -11.13 23.46
CA ASP A 139 29.38 -11.36 23.02
C ASP A 139 29.46 -12.61 22.13
N GLU A 140 30.49 -12.69 21.29
CA GLU A 140 30.60 -13.74 20.27
C GLU A 140 30.65 -15.15 20.89
N ALA A 141 31.21 -15.30 22.10
CA ALA A 141 31.25 -16.57 22.82
C ALA A 141 29.86 -17.01 23.32
N SER A 142 29.11 -16.12 23.96
CA SER A 142 27.75 -16.44 24.41
C SER A 142 26.78 -16.63 23.25
N PHE A 143 26.96 -15.89 22.15
CA PHE A 143 26.15 -16.08 20.95
C PHE A 143 26.35 -17.46 20.32
N ALA A 144 27.60 -17.95 20.26
CA ALA A 144 27.88 -19.29 19.76
C ALA A 144 27.21 -20.38 20.63
N GLN A 145 27.30 -20.26 21.95
CA GLN A 145 26.63 -21.18 22.89
C GLN A 145 25.10 -21.13 22.74
N PHE A 146 24.54 -19.93 22.56
CA PHE A 146 23.10 -19.75 22.36
C PHE A 146 22.60 -20.44 21.08
N ILE A 147 23.34 -20.34 19.98
CA ILE A 147 23.00 -21.02 18.72
C ILE A 147 23.11 -22.54 18.86
N GLU A 148 24.15 -23.03 19.54
CA GLU A 148 24.32 -24.46 19.83
C GLU A 148 23.14 -24.99 20.65
N TRP A 149 22.74 -24.28 21.71
CA TRP A 149 21.59 -24.63 22.53
C TRP A 149 20.26 -24.64 21.75
N ILE A 150 20.04 -23.65 20.88
CA ILE A 150 18.86 -23.64 20.00
C ILE A 150 18.82 -24.91 19.12
N ALA A 151 19.98 -25.35 18.63
CA ALA A 151 20.07 -26.51 17.76
C ALA A 151 19.87 -27.84 18.49
N THR A 152 20.27 -27.94 19.76
CA THR A 152 20.18 -29.19 20.55
C THR A 152 18.89 -29.33 21.35
N ASP A 153 18.48 -28.29 22.08
CA ASP A 153 17.40 -28.35 23.07
C ASP A 153 16.21 -27.44 22.72
N GLY A 154 16.40 -26.48 21.81
CA GLY A 154 15.35 -25.52 21.42
C GLY A 154 14.08 -26.17 20.85
N SER A 155 14.16 -27.40 20.34
CA SER A 155 13.00 -28.14 19.82
C SER A 155 12.10 -28.77 20.90
N GLN A 156 12.57 -28.90 22.15
CA GLN A 156 11.75 -29.53 23.21
C GLN A 156 10.60 -28.61 23.68
N GLY A 157 10.76 -27.29 23.58
CA GLY A 157 9.70 -26.32 23.90
C GLY A 157 8.57 -26.22 22.87
N ALA A 158 8.71 -26.85 21.68
CA ALA A 158 7.69 -26.83 20.63
C ALA A 158 6.58 -27.89 20.83
N ASN A 159 6.77 -28.83 21.75
CA ASN A 159 5.83 -29.93 22.05
C ASN A 159 5.05 -29.73 23.38
N LEU A 160 5.10 -28.53 23.96
CA LEU A 160 4.27 -28.09 25.09
C LEU A 160 3.21 -27.10 24.62
#